data_AF-A0AAW4XM46-F1
#
_entry.id   AF-A0AAW4XM46-F1
#
_cell.length_a   1.000
_cell.length_b   1.000
_cell.length_c   1.000
_cell.angle_alpha   90.00
_cell.angle_beta   90.00
_cell.angle_gamma   90.00
#
_symmetry.space_group_name_H-M   'P 1'
#
loop_
_entity.id
_entity.type
_entity.pdbx_description
1 polymer ?
#
loop_
_entity_poly.entity_id
_entity_poly.type
_entity_poly.pdbx_seq_one_letter_code
_entity_poly.pdbx_strand_id
1 'polypeptide(L)'
;MVRPPLQSVFGTAVPELWLLALMIPLAVIVWGCDELPQMGASDSKRSATPMKHQPMKRWLARWIAVVTAGEAVGFAVPAAIGVLTRDSASAFPLLLVAGAVEGAILGLSQATVLHGQLPYLSKRRWVVLTAAAAMSAYAIGLLPSTLAAWWTSWPLIVQVLFFGAGAVVLLISIGLAQWLELRHHLSGATWWIPATALSWLVGLAVFFAVAPPLWHPDQSPALAVTIGLVAGVGMAFAMAAVTGWAMTVLLRRQTSSVSRAAESRQGRP
;
A
#
# COMPACT_ATOMS: atom_id res chain seq x y z
N MET A 1 -27.82 -22.69 -2.81
CA MET A 1 -27.13 -21.88 -1.78
C MET A 1 -26.15 -20.95 -2.49
N VAL A 2 -26.54 -19.68 -2.67
CA VAL A 2 -25.71 -18.67 -3.35
C VAL A 2 -24.64 -18.21 -2.36
N ARG A 3 -23.36 -18.46 -2.67
CA ARG A 3 -22.25 -17.94 -1.85
C ARG A 3 -21.98 -16.47 -2.22
N PRO A 4 -21.77 -15.58 -1.22
CA PRO A 4 -21.57 -14.13 -1.39
C PRO A 4 -20.53 -13.70 -2.41
N PRO A 5 -20.61 -12.48 -2.98
CA PRO A 5 -19.59 -11.84 -3.81
C PRO A 5 -18.16 -11.93 -3.28
N LEU A 6 -17.97 -11.77 -1.98
CA LEU A 6 -16.66 -11.76 -1.35
C LEU A 6 -16.27 -13.12 -0.73
N GLN A 7 -17.23 -13.89 -0.19
CA GLN A 7 -16.93 -15.24 0.35
C GLN A 7 -16.54 -16.26 -0.71
N SER A 8 -16.94 -16.05 -1.95
CA SER A 8 -16.50 -16.87 -3.08
C SER A 8 -15.12 -16.45 -3.62
N VAL A 9 -14.68 -15.21 -3.36
CA VAL A 9 -13.31 -14.74 -3.70
C VAL A 9 -12.32 -15.22 -2.63
N PHE A 10 -12.75 -15.26 -1.36
CA PHE A 10 -11.88 -15.56 -0.21
C PHE A 10 -12.09 -16.92 0.46
N GLY A 11 -13.05 -17.74 0.03
CA GLY A 11 -13.17 -19.16 0.40
C GLY A 11 -13.27 -19.45 1.91
N THR A 12 -14.48 -19.78 2.35
CA THR A 12 -14.86 -20.38 3.66
C THR A 12 -14.96 -19.44 4.86
N ALA A 13 -15.83 -19.86 5.80
CA ALA A 13 -16.28 -19.13 7.00
C ALA A 13 -15.13 -18.42 7.70
N VAL A 14 -15.20 -17.09 7.80
CA VAL A 14 -14.22 -16.26 8.51
C VAL A 14 -14.33 -16.59 10.00
N PRO A 15 -13.42 -17.37 10.61
CA PRO A 15 -13.41 -17.49 12.05
C PRO A 15 -12.73 -16.23 12.60
N GLU A 16 -12.98 -15.93 13.85
CA GLU A 16 -12.49 -14.81 14.67
C GLU A 16 -10.94 -14.58 14.65
N LEU A 17 -10.18 -15.38 13.89
CA LEU A 17 -8.72 -15.38 13.75
C LEU A 17 -8.14 -14.16 13.02
N TRP A 18 -8.90 -13.45 12.18
CA TRP A 18 -8.39 -12.25 11.49
C TRP A 18 -8.14 -11.07 12.42
N LEU A 19 -8.92 -10.95 13.51
CA LEU A 19 -8.70 -9.94 14.54
C LEU A 19 -7.39 -10.20 15.32
N LEU A 20 -6.96 -11.47 15.42
CA LEU A 20 -5.68 -11.85 16.03
C LEU A 20 -4.49 -11.66 15.06
N ALA A 21 -4.68 -11.88 13.76
CA ALA A 21 -3.64 -11.63 12.75
C ALA A 21 -3.26 -10.14 12.61
N LEU A 22 -4.20 -9.23 12.93
CA LEU A 22 -3.94 -7.78 13.00
C LEU A 22 -3.04 -7.38 14.19
N MET A 23 -2.88 -8.23 15.21
CA MET A 23 -2.12 -7.92 16.42
C MET A 23 -0.62 -8.29 16.36
N ILE A 24 -0.20 -9.06 15.35
CA ILE A 24 1.17 -9.60 15.23
C ILE A 24 2.17 -8.66 14.50
N PRO A 25 1.81 -7.78 13.53
CA PRO A 25 2.84 -7.05 12.76
C PRO A 25 3.58 -5.93 13.52
N LEU A 26 3.18 -5.58 14.75
CA LEU A 26 3.69 -4.37 15.40
C LEU A 26 5.14 -4.52 15.89
N ALA A 27 5.59 -5.74 16.21
CA ALA A 27 6.90 -5.96 16.83
C ALA A 27 8.06 -6.03 15.80
N VAL A 28 7.82 -6.52 14.58
CA VAL A 28 8.86 -6.68 13.55
C VAL A 28 9.16 -5.36 12.82
N ILE A 29 8.17 -4.45 12.78
CA ILE A 29 8.27 -3.13 12.15
C ILE A 29 9.27 -2.18 12.86
N VAL A 30 9.57 -2.42 14.15
CA VAL A 30 10.39 -1.52 14.97
C VAL A 30 11.89 -1.87 14.95
N TRP A 31 12.28 -3.07 14.48
CA TRP A 31 13.65 -3.59 14.66
C TRP A 31 14.61 -3.38 13.47
N GLY A 32 14.16 -2.77 12.37
CA GLY A 32 15.00 -2.49 11.18
C GLY A 32 15.66 -1.12 11.17
N CYS A 33 16.10 -0.62 12.32
CA CYS A 33 16.84 0.63 12.47
C CYS A 33 18.28 0.26 12.78
N ASP A 34 19.18 0.37 11.80
CA ASP A 34 20.48 1.02 11.95
C ASP A 34 21.29 0.93 10.64
N GLU A 35 21.84 2.10 10.27
CA GLU A 35 23.07 2.31 9.50
C GLU A 35 23.11 1.89 8.00
N LEU A 36 23.15 2.89 7.11
CA LEU A 36 24.08 2.86 5.97
C LEU A 36 25.03 4.06 6.06
N PRO A 37 26.36 3.84 5.93
CA PRO A 37 27.36 4.88 6.08
C PRO A 37 27.20 6.02 5.07
N GLN A 38 27.45 7.23 5.54
CA GLN A 38 27.59 8.43 4.73
C GLN A 38 28.73 8.27 3.71
N MET A 39 28.41 7.89 2.46
CA MET A 39 29.38 7.91 1.38
C MET A 39 29.34 9.27 0.66
N GLY A 40 30.45 9.99 0.78
CA GLY A 40 31.05 10.71 -0.34
C GLY A 40 30.42 12.05 -0.73
N ALA A 41 30.96 13.13 -0.18
CA ALA A 41 30.88 14.44 -0.80
C ALA A 41 31.66 14.48 -2.12
N SER A 42 30.97 14.39 -3.26
CA SER A 42 31.27 15.18 -4.47
C SER A 42 30.15 15.00 -5.48
N ASP A 43 29.35 16.04 -5.72
CA ASP A 43 29.42 16.67 -7.04
C ASP A 43 28.83 18.09 -6.99
N SER A 44 29.55 18.99 -7.64
CA SER A 44 29.29 20.43 -7.62
C SER A 44 28.28 20.80 -8.70
N LYS A 45 27.44 21.80 -8.38
CA LYS A 45 26.73 22.66 -9.33
C LYS A 45 25.76 21.95 -10.30
N ARG A 46 24.51 21.78 -9.86
CA ARG A 46 23.37 21.87 -10.78
C ARG A 46 22.54 23.10 -10.43
N SER A 47 22.42 23.98 -11.42
CA SER A 47 21.60 25.20 -11.41
C SER A 47 20.20 24.88 -10.89
N ALA A 48 19.89 25.37 -9.69
CA ALA A 48 18.58 25.25 -9.09
C ALA A 48 17.60 26.14 -9.87
N THR A 49 16.82 25.54 -10.75
CA THR A 49 15.56 26.15 -11.19
C THR A 49 14.71 26.36 -9.94
N PRO A 50 14.10 27.54 -9.70
CA PRO A 50 13.32 27.77 -8.49
C PRO A 50 12.15 26.79 -8.45
N MET A 51 12.21 25.80 -7.56
CA MET A 51 11.09 24.91 -7.33
C MET A 51 9.94 25.74 -6.77
N LYS A 52 8.79 25.74 -7.44
CA LYS A 52 7.55 26.27 -6.85
C LYS A 52 7.19 25.39 -5.65
N HIS A 53 7.67 25.74 -4.46
CA HIS A 53 7.27 25.08 -3.22
C HIS A 53 5.78 25.33 -3.00
N GLN A 54 4.94 24.38 -3.40
CA GLN A 54 3.55 24.37 -2.97
C GLN A 54 3.53 24.27 -1.43
N PRO A 55 2.69 25.06 -0.74
CA PRO A 55 2.49 24.92 0.69
C PRO A 55 2.17 23.46 1.03
N MET A 56 2.86 22.89 2.02
CA MET A 56 2.77 21.45 2.33
C MET A 56 1.33 20.96 2.56
N LYS A 57 0.46 21.81 3.11
CA LYS A 57 -0.97 21.50 3.27
C LYS A 57 -1.68 21.27 1.92
N ARG A 58 -1.38 22.10 0.91
CA ARG A 58 -1.94 21.97 -0.45
C ARG A 58 -1.39 20.73 -1.14
N TRP A 59 -0.11 20.42 -0.94
CA TRP A 59 0.50 19.20 -1.45
C TRP A 59 -0.15 17.94 -0.85
N LEU A 60 -0.36 17.91 0.47
CA LEU A 60 -1.03 16.80 1.16
C LEU A 60 -2.47 16.61 0.68
N ALA A 61 -3.24 17.69 0.56
CA ALA A 61 -4.60 17.61 0.03
C ALA A 61 -4.64 17.03 -1.41
N ARG A 62 -3.69 17.46 -2.25
CA ARG A 62 -3.53 16.91 -3.61
C ARG A 62 -3.12 15.43 -3.59
N TRP A 63 -2.20 15.05 -2.70
CA TRP A 63 -1.82 13.65 -2.52
C TRP A 63 -3.04 12.80 -2.19
N ILE A 64 -3.78 13.18 -1.16
CA ILE A 64 -4.96 12.45 -0.71
C ILE A 64 -5.96 12.32 -1.86
N ALA A 65 -6.31 13.43 -2.53
CA ALA A 65 -7.28 13.39 -3.62
C ALA A 65 -6.85 12.50 -4.79
N VAL A 66 -5.62 12.67 -5.29
CA VAL A 66 -5.14 11.94 -6.47
C VAL A 66 -4.90 10.47 -6.16
N VAL A 67 -4.30 10.16 -5.00
CA VAL A 67 -4.02 8.77 -4.61
C VAL A 67 -5.31 8.04 -4.25
N THR A 68 -6.28 8.70 -3.60
CA THR A 68 -7.61 8.09 -3.36
C THR A 68 -8.31 7.77 -4.68
N ALA A 69 -8.34 8.70 -5.62
CA ALA A 69 -8.97 8.47 -6.93
C ALA A 69 -8.26 7.35 -7.70
N GLY A 70 -6.93 7.36 -7.72
CA GLY A 70 -6.12 6.33 -8.34
C GLY A 70 -6.36 4.95 -7.76
N GLU A 71 -6.32 4.84 -6.44
CA GLU A 71 -6.57 3.59 -5.73
C GLU A 71 -8.00 3.09 -5.95
N ALA A 72 -9.00 3.96 -5.85
CA ALA A 72 -10.39 3.57 -6.08
C ALA A 72 -10.62 3.05 -7.51
N VAL A 73 -10.02 3.70 -8.51
CA VAL A 73 -10.07 3.24 -9.91
C VAL A 73 -9.27 1.95 -10.09
N GLY A 74 -8.10 1.84 -9.46
CA GLY A 74 -7.25 0.65 -9.48
C GLY A 74 -7.98 -0.56 -8.92
N PHE A 75 -8.56 -0.43 -7.72
CA PHE A 75 -9.30 -1.45 -6.99
C PHE A 75 -10.56 -1.92 -7.73
N ALA A 76 -11.19 -1.07 -8.54
CA ALA A 76 -12.34 -1.46 -9.34
C ALA A 76 -12.03 -2.62 -10.31
N VAL A 77 -10.78 -2.73 -10.78
CA VAL A 77 -10.35 -3.80 -11.70
C VAL A 77 -10.38 -5.18 -11.03
N PRO A 78 -9.63 -5.45 -9.93
CA PRO A 78 -9.69 -6.73 -9.23
C PRO A 78 -11.05 -7.01 -8.61
N ALA A 79 -11.80 -5.98 -8.18
CA ALA A 79 -13.18 -6.16 -7.72
C ALA A 79 -14.07 -6.72 -8.84
N ALA A 80 -14.02 -6.13 -10.04
CA ALA A 80 -14.79 -6.60 -11.18
C ALA A 80 -14.36 -8.02 -11.62
N ILE A 81 -13.05 -8.26 -11.73
CA ILE A 81 -12.51 -9.58 -12.08
C ILE A 81 -12.94 -10.63 -11.06
N GLY A 82 -12.80 -10.37 -9.76
CA GLY A 82 -13.19 -11.30 -8.71
C GLY A 82 -14.68 -11.67 -8.72
N VAL A 83 -15.55 -10.74 -9.14
CA VAL A 83 -16.97 -11.03 -9.35
C VAL A 83 -17.18 -11.88 -10.60
N LEU A 84 -16.60 -11.48 -11.73
CA LEU A 84 -16.81 -12.11 -13.04
C LEU A 84 -16.20 -13.50 -13.18
N THR A 85 -15.09 -13.77 -12.47
CA THR A 85 -14.32 -15.02 -12.62
C THR A 85 -14.48 -15.96 -11.45
N ARG A 86 -15.37 -15.65 -10.49
CA ARG A 86 -15.57 -16.37 -9.23
C ARG A 86 -15.48 -17.90 -9.33
N ASP A 87 -16.18 -18.48 -10.29
CA ASP A 87 -16.33 -19.93 -10.45
C ASP A 87 -15.46 -20.47 -11.60
N SER A 88 -14.48 -19.68 -12.05
CA SER A 88 -13.60 -20.01 -13.17
C SER A 88 -12.20 -20.42 -12.69
N ALA A 89 -11.62 -21.42 -13.35
CA ALA A 89 -10.21 -21.79 -13.18
C ALA A 89 -9.25 -20.63 -13.55
N SER A 90 -9.71 -19.66 -14.34
CA SER A 90 -8.95 -18.47 -14.71
C SER A 90 -8.92 -17.37 -13.63
N ALA A 91 -9.65 -17.53 -12.50
CA ALA A 91 -9.75 -16.51 -11.47
C ALA A 91 -8.37 -16.09 -10.92
N PHE A 92 -7.54 -17.08 -10.56
CA PHE A 92 -6.23 -16.82 -9.98
C PHE A 92 -5.32 -16.00 -10.92
N PRO A 93 -5.02 -16.44 -12.16
CA PRO A 93 -4.14 -15.67 -13.04
C PRO A 93 -4.73 -14.30 -13.41
N LEU A 94 -6.04 -14.18 -13.56
CA LEU A 94 -6.68 -12.89 -13.88
C LEU A 94 -6.62 -11.91 -12.71
N LEU A 95 -6.76 -12.38 -11.47
CA LEU A 95 -6.63 -11.54 -10.27
C LEU A 95 -5.18 -11.08 -10.05
N LEU A 96 -4.18 -11.89 -10.39
CA LEU A 96 -2.78 -11.47 -10.38
C LEU A 96 -2.53 -10.31 -11.36
N VAL A 97 -3.03 -10.44 -12.59
CA VAL A 97 -2.94 -9.38 -13.59
C VAL A 97 -3.72 -8.14 -13.15
N ALA A 98 -4.91 -8.31 -12.57
CA ALA A 98 -5.70 -7.21 -12.02
C ALA A 98 -4.97 -6.48 -10.89
N GLY A 99 -4.31 -7.21 -9.98
CA GLY A 99 -3.47 -6.63 -8.94
C GLY A 99 -2.28 -5.85 -9.49
N ALA A 100 -1.66 -6.33 -10.58
CA ALA A 100 -0.61 -5.58 -11.27
C ALA A 100 -1.14 -4.25 -11.85
N VAL A 101 -2.34 -4.27 -12.44
CA VAL A 101 -3.01 -3.07 -13.00
C VAL A 101 -3.36 -2.08 -11.88
N GLU A 102 -3.94 -2.55 -10.79
CA GLU A 102 -4.23 -1.73 -9.60
C GLU A 102 -2.95 -1.07 -9.08
N GLY A 103 -1.89 -1.86 -8.84
CA GLY A 103 -0.61 -1.36 -8.39
C GLY A 103 0.03 -0.35 -9.36
N ALA A 104 -0.15 -0.53 -10.67
CA ALA A 104 0.32 0.42 -11.66
C ALA A 104 -0.43 1.77 -11.57
N ILE A 105 -1.76 1.74 -11.42
CA ILE A 105 -2.59 2.95 -11.28
C ILE A 105 -2.29 3.67 -9.96
N LEU A 106 -2.17 2.93 -8.85
CA LEU A 106 -1.75 3.45 -7.55
C LEU A 106 -0.37 4.10 -7.65
N GLY A 107 0.61 3.38 -8.19
CA GLY A 107 1.98 3.86 -8.35
C GLY A 107 2.05 5.11 -9.24
N LEU A 108 1.25 5.17 -10.31
CA LEU A 108 1.20 6.33 -11.19
C LEU A 108 0.62 7.54 -10.46
N SER A 109 -0.49 7.34 -9.76
CA SER A 109 -1.16 8.37 -8.98
C SER A 109 -0.23 8.97 -7.92
N GLN A 110 0.48 8.13 -7.17
CA GLN A 110 1.51 8.57 -6.23
C GLN A 110 2.65 9.32 -6.94
N ALA A 111 3.24 8.72 -7.99
CA ALA A 111 4.39 9.29 -8.69
C ALA A 111 4.08 10.65 -9.34
N THR A 112 2.85 10.87 -9.80
CA THR A 112 2.45 12.17 -10.40
C THR A 112 2.49 13.31 -9.38
N VAL A 113 2.08 13.05 -8.14
CA VAL A 113 2.12 14.05 -7.06
C VAL A 113 3.53 14.14 -6.46
N LEU A 114 4.21 13.00 -6.31
CA LEU A 114 5.53 12.91 -5.69
C LEU A 114 6.60 13.64 -6.53
N HIS A 115 6.51 13.59 -7.85
CA HIS A 115 7.42 14.28 -8.76
C HIS A 115 7.42 15.81 -8.61
N GLY A 116 6.37 16.38 -7.98
CA GLY A 116 6.37 17.80 -7.63
C GLY A 116 7.37 18.18 -6.53
N GLN A 117 7.75 17.23 -5.66
CA GLN A 117 8.71 17.42 -4.56
C GLN A 117 10.04 16.67 -4.80
N LEU A 118 10.00 15.59 -5.58
CA LEU A 118 11.17 14.79 -5.96
C LEU A 118 11.29 14.72 -7.50
N PRO A 119 11.79 15.77 -8.17
CA PRO A 119 11.80 15.84 -9.64
C PRO A 119 12.68 14.80 -10.32
N TYR A 120 13.66 14.26 -9.59
CA TYR A 120 14.58 13.23 -10.10
C TYR A 120 14.08 11.80 -9.87
N LEU A 121 12.90 11.64 -9.23
CA LEU A 121 12.30 10.33 -9.02
C LEU A 121 11.84 9.72 -10.35
N SER A 122 12.29 8.49 -10.61
CA SER A 122 11.88 7.77 -11.80
C SER A 122 10.44 7.27 -11.68
N LYS A 123 9.50 7.99 -12.30
CA LYS A 123 8.07 7.60 -12.31
C LYS A 123 7.87 6.18 -12.83
N ARG A 124 8.57 5.81 -13.90
CA ARG A 124 8.47 4.48 -14.50
C ARG A 124 8.88 3.38 -13.51
N ARG A 125 10.01 3.57 -12.85
CA ARG A 125 10.51 2.59 -11.87
C ARG A 125 9.57 2.47 -10.68
N TRP A 126 9.06 3.60 -10.17
CA TRP A 126 8.05 3.60 -9.10
C TRP A 126 6.80 2.79 -9.47
N VAL A 127 6.25 3.04 -10.67
CA VAL A 127 5.05 2.34 -11.17
C VAL A 127 5.29 0.84 -11.33
N VAL A 128 6.39 0.45 -11.99
CA VAL A 128 6.70 -0.97 -12.21
C VAL A 128 6.93 -1.72 -10.90
N LEU A 129 7.65 -1.12 -9.96
CA LEU A 129 7.89 -1.71 -8.64
C LEU A 129 6.59 -1.85 -7.85
N THR A 130 5.72 -0.84 -7.89
CA THR A 130 4.41 -0.89 -7.22
C THR A 130 3.51 -1.97 -7.83
N ALA A 131 3.47 -2.06 -9.16
CA ALA A 131 2.69 -3.08 -9.88
C ALA A 131 3.17 -4.50 -9.57
N ALA A 132 4.48 -4.74 -9.61
CA ALA A 132 5.05 -6.06 -9.29
C ALA A 132 4.80 -6.47 -7.83
N ALA A 133 4.91 -5.52 -6.91
CA ALA A 133 4.60 -5.75 -5.50
C ALA A 133 3.11 -6.02 -5.27
N ALA A 134 2.22 -5.26 -5.90
CA ALA A 134 0.78 -5.48 -5.83
C ALA A 134 0.39 -6.86 -6.39
N MET A 135 0.93 -7.25 -7.55
CA MET A 135 0.74 -8.61 -8.09
C MET A 135 1.18 -9.69 -7.09
N SER A 136 2.32 -9.48 -6.42
CA SER A 136 2.82 -10.40 -5.39
C SER A 136 1.91 -10.43 -4.15
N ALA A 137 1.40 -9.26 -3.73
CA ALA A 137 0.45 -9.14 -2.63
C ALA A 137 -0.87 -9.87 -2.94
N TYR A 138 -1.38 -9.77 -4.17
CA TYR A 138 -2.55 -10.55 -4.62
C TYR A 138 -2.27 -12.04 -4.60
N ALA A 139 -1.11 -12.48 -5.11
CA ALA A 139 -0.74 -13.89 -5.08
C ALA A 139 -0.74 -14.43 -3.64
N ILE A 140 -0.14 -13.70 -2.69
CA ILE A 140 -0.10 -14.07 -1.27
C ILE A 140 -1.51 -14.03 -0.65
N GLY A 141 -2.27 -12.96 -0.91
CA GLY A 141 -3.61 -12.76 -0.35
C GLY A 141 -4.64 -13.79 -0.81
N LEU A 142 -4.42 -14.42 -1.98
CA LEU A 142 -5.26 -15.49 -2.52
C LEU A 142 -4.83 -16.89 -2.07
N LEU A 143 -3.66 -17.06 -1.41
CA LEU A 143 -3.22 -18.38 -0.94
C LEU A 143 -4.20 -19.05 0.04
N PRO A 144 -4.80 -18.34 1.04
CA PRO A 144 -5.74 -18.97 1.96
C PRO A 144 -6.93 -19.61 1.23
N SER A 145 -7.51 -18.93 0.25
CA SER A 145 -8.67 -19.44 -0.49
C SER A 145 -8.28 -20.52 -1.50
N THR A 146 -7.16 -20.32 -2.21
CA THR A 146 -6.70 -21.22 -3.29
C THR A 146 -6.20 -22.56 -2.75
N LEU A 147 -5.56 -22.57 -1.58
CA LEU A 147 -4.96 -23.76 -0.99
C LEU A 147 -5.79 -24.33 0.17
N ALA A 148 -7.06 -23.91 0.34
CA ALA A 148 -7.92 -24.31 1.46
C ALA A 148 -7.94 -25.82 1.74
N ALA A 149 -8.02 -26.64 0.70
CA ALA A 149 -8.01 -28.10 0.83
C ALA A 149 -6.73 -28.68 1.46
N TRP A 150 -5.61 -27.94 1.38
CA TRP A 150 -4.30 -28.39 1.83
C TRP A 150 -4.03 -27.99 3.27
N TRP A 151 -4.30 -26.72 3.61
CA TRP A 151 -3.88 -26.18 4.90
C TRP A 151 -4.93 -26.33 6.01
N THR A 152 -6.21 -26.56 5.70
CA THR A 152 -7.28 -26.65 6.71
C THR A 152 -7.10 -27.83 7.68
N SER A 153 -6.35 -28.85 7.27
CA SER A 153 -6.00 -29.99 8.12
C SER A 153 -4.78 -29.75 9.02
N TRP A 154 -4.05 -28.64 8.83
CA TRP A 154 -2.83 -28.36 9.60
C TRP A 154 -3.17 -27.96 11.04
N PRO A 155 -2.25 -28.17 12.00
CA PRO A 155 -2.40 -27.64 13.35
C PRO A 155 -2.58 -26.12 13.34
N LEU A 156 -3.45 -25.58 14.20
CA LEU A 156 -3.77 -24.14 14.27
C LEU A 156 -2.52 -23.26 14.37
N ILE A 157 -1.54 -23.66 15.17
CA ILE A 157 -0.28 -22.91 15.32
C ILE A 157 0.48 -22.78 13.98
N VAL A 158 0.48 -23.83 13.15
CA VAL A 158 1.12 -23.80 11.83
C VAL A 158 0.38 -22.86 10.89
N GLN A 159 -0.96 -22.87 10.92
CA GLN A 159 -1.78 -21.94 10.14
C GLN A 159 -1.49 -20.48 10.53
N VAL A 160 -1.50 -20.18 11.83
CA VAL A 160 -1.24 -18.83 12.35
C VAL A 160 0.16 -18.35 11.96
N LEU A 161 1.19 -19.19 12.11
CA LEU A 161 2.56 -18.81 11.76
C LEU A 161 2.73 -18.61 10.25
N PHE A 162 2.19 -19.53 9.44
CA PHE A 162 2.31 -19.46 7.98
C PHE A 162 1.57 -18.26 7.39
N PHE A 163 0.30 -18.07 7.74
CA PHE A 163 -0.49 -16.94 7.24
C PHE A 163 -0.11 -15.63 7.90
N GLY A 164 0.33 -15.64 9.17
CA GLY A 164 0.89 -14.47 9.82
C GLY A 164 2.15 -13.97 9.11
N ALA A 165 3.08 -14.87 8.77
CA ALA A 165 4.26 -14.54 7.98
C ALA A 165 3.87 -14.03 6.58
N GLY A 166 2.93 -14.70 5.90
CA GLY A 166 2.39 -14.26 4.62
C GLY A 166 1.78 -12.86 4.68
N ALA A 167 1.00 -12.56 5.72
CA ALA A 167 0.40 -11.24 5.94
C ALA A 167 1.46 -10.15 6.14
N VAL A 168 2.54 -10.44 6.89
CA VAL A 168 3.66 -9.51 7.05
C VAL A 168 4.34 -9.24 5.70
N VAL A 169 4.68 -10.29 4.95
CA VAL A 169 5.30 -10.15 3.62
C VAL A 169 4.40 -9.34 2.67
N LEU A 170 3.10 -9.63 2.68
CA LEU A 170 2.09 -8.91 1.91
C LEU A 170 2.09 -7.42 2.27
N LEU A 171 1.98 -7.08 3.57
CA LEU A 171 1.88 -5.70 4.04
C LEU A 171 3.13 -4.87 3.73
N ILE A 172 4.33 -5.46 3.82
CA ILE A 172 5.58 -4.73 3.55
C ILE A 172 5.94 -4.68 2.06
N SER A 173 5.35 -5.54 1.23
CA SER A 173 5.76 -5.74 -0.17
C SER A 173 5.80 -4.44 -0.99
N ILE A 174 4.71 -3.67 -0.97
CA ILE A 174 4.59 -2.42 -1.73
C ILE A 174 5.56 -1.36 -1.18
N GLY A 175 5.59 -1.19 0.15
CA GLY A 175 6.49 -0.23 0.79
C GLY A 175 7.96 -0.53 0.50
N LEU A 176 8.35 -1.81 0.56
CA LEU A 176 9.70 -2.28 0.25
C LEU A 176 10.05 -2.04 -1.23
N ALA A 177 9.14 -2.36 -2.14
CA ALA A 177 9.38 -2.15 -3.57
C ALA A 177 9.53 -0.67 -3.90
N GLN A 178 8.69 0.20 -3.34
CA GLN A 178 8.78 1.65 -3.52
C GLN A 178 10.02 2.25 -2.86
N TRP A 179 10.43 1.71 -1.70
CA TRP A 179 11.66 2.11 -1.01
C TRP A 179 12.91 1.95 -1.87
N LEU A 180 12.97 0.94 -2.75
CA LEU A 180 14.10 0.75 -3.67
C LEU A 180 14.37 1.97 -4.55
N GLU A 181 13.33 2.73 -4.91
CA GLU A 181 13.49 4.01 -5.60
C GLU A 181 13.67 5.16 -4.61
N LEU A 182 12.84 5.21 -3.56
CA LEU A 182 12.81 6.32 -2.60
C LEU A 182 14.14 6.54 -1.85
N ARG A 183 14.89 5.47 -1.58
CA ARG A 183 16.17 5.51 -0.86
C ARG A 183 17.26 6.30 -1.57
N HIS A 184 17.13 6.52 -2.89
CA HIS A 184 18.06 7.36 -3.64
C HIS A 184 17.77 8.86 -3.47
N HIS A 185 16.60 9.22 -2.93
CA HIS A 185 16.10 10.60 -2.88
C HIS A 185 15.93 11.15 -1.48
N LEU A 186 15.62 10.30 -0.49
CA LEU A 186 15.32 10.71 0.89
C LEU A 186 16.22 10.01 1.91
N SER A 187 16.77 10.78 2.86
CA SER A 187 17.35 10.21 4.08
C SER A 187 16.24 9.66 4.97
N GLY A 188 16.44 8.46 5.53
CA GLY A 188 15.42 7.79 6.34
C GLY A 188 14.24 7.22 5.54
N ALA A 189 14.41 7.01 4.23
CA ALA A 189 13.38 6.41 3.37
C ALA A 189 12.87 5.04 3.86
N THR A 190 13.60 4.34 4.72
CA THR A 190 13.18 3.06 5.32
C THR A 190 11.87 3.17 6.10
N TRP A 191 11.58 4.33 6.71
CA TRP A 191 10.29 4.61 7.38
C TRP A 191 9.08 4.55 6.44
N TRP A 192 9.30 4.60 5.12
CA TRP A 192 8.24 4.40 4.14
C TRP A 192 7.62 3.01 4.23
N ILE A 193 8.43 1.97 4.48
CA ILE A 193 7.98 0.57 4.52
C ILE A 193 6.89 0.37 5.58
N PRO A 194 7.14 0.68 6.87
CA PRO A 194 6.13 0.50 7.90
C PRO A 194 4.97 1.51 7.79
N ALA A 195 5.21 2.70 7.23
CA ALA A 195 4.13 3.65 6.96
C ALA A 195 3.15 3.11 5.91
N THR A 196 3.65 2.52 4.83
CA THR A 196 2.82 1.85 3.82
C THR A 196 2.08 0.65 4.42
N ALA A 197 2.77 -0.20 5.20
CA ALA A 197 2.13 -1.33 5.88
C ALA A 197 0.98 -0.86 6.80
N LEU A 198 1.22 0.16 7.63
CA LEU A 198 0.20 0.76 8.50
C LEU A 198 -0.96 1.34 7.68
N SER A 199 -0.68 2.00 6.56
CA SER A 199 -1.72 2.59 5.71
C SER A 199 -2.68 1.54 5.16
N TRP A 200 -2.17 0.37 4.77
CA TRP A 200 -2.99 -0.76 4.33
C TRP A 200 -3.79 -1.37 5.48
N LEU A 201 -3.19 -1.50 6.67
CA LEU A 201 -3.92 -1.95 7.86
C LEU A 201 -5.12 -1.03 8.17
N VAL A 202 -4.90 0.28 8.18
CA VAL A 202 -5.98 1.26 8.42
C VAL A 202 -7.00 1.22 7.28
N GLY A 203 -6.57 1.17 6.03
CA GLY A 203 -7.47 1.07 4.88
C GLY A 203 -8.36 -0.17 4.94
N LEU A 204 -7.76 -1.35 5.17
CA LEU A 204 -8.48 -2.61 5.29
C LEU A 204 -9.42 -2.60 6.49
N ALA A 205 -9.02 -2.02 7.63
CA ALA A 205 -9.90 -1.86 8.78
C ALA A 205 -11.15 -1.03 8.42
N VAL A 206 -11.00 0.05 7.65
CA VAL A 206 -12.14 0.84 7.15
C VAL A 206 -13.01 0.00 6.20
N PHE A 207 -12.39 -0.74 5.28
CA PHE A 207 -13.13 -1.63 4.38
C PHE A 207 -13.97 -2.66 5.17
N PHE A 208 -13.36 -3.35 6.14
CA PHE A 208 -14.01 -4.38 6.95
C PHE A 208 -15.01 -3.84 7.97
N ALA A 209 -14.88 -2.57 8.38
CA ALA A 209 -15.89 -1.92 9.22
C ALA A 209 -17.17 -1.57 8.43
N VAL A 210 -17.08 -1.45 7.10
CA VAL A 210 -18.19 -1.02 6.24
C VAL A 210 -18.79 -2.19 5.46
N ALA A 211 -17.98 -2.93 4.70
CA ALA A 211 -18.51 -3.90 3.72
C ALA A 211 -19.16 -5.12 4.40
N PRO A 212 -18.48 -5.88 5.28
CA PRO A 212 -19.06 -7.07 5.90
C PRO A 212 -20.34 -6.82 6.73
N PRO A 213 -20.42 -5.77 7.58
CA PRO A 213 -21.64 -5.55 8.37
C PRO A 213 -22.86 -5.13 7.54
N LEU A 214 -22.63 -4.43 6.43
CA LEU A 214 -23.72 -3.90 5.59
C LEU A 214 -24.13 -4.86 4.47
N TRP A 215 -23.26 -5.79 4.07
CA TRP A 215 -23.50 -6.69 2.96
C TRP A 215 -24.30 -7.93 3.39
N HIS A 216 -25.36 -8.26 2.64
CA HIS A 216 -26.16 -9.48 2.83
C HIS A 216 -26.48 -10.19 1.50
N PRO A 217 -26.67 -11.53 1.49
CA PRO A 217 -26.89 -12.31 0.27
C PRO A 217 -28.14 -11.92 -0.52
N ASP A 218 -29.20 -11.49 0.17
CA ASP A 218 -30.52 -11.24 -0.43
C ASP A 218 -30.72 -9.78 -0.87
N GLN A 219 -29.65 -8.96 -0.86
CA GLN A 219 -29.70 -7.56 -1.29
C GLN A 219 -29.74 -7.41 -2.80
N SER A 220 -30.33 -6.30 -3.26
CA SER A 220 -30.27 -5.96 -4.67
C SER A 220 -28.81 -5.77 -5.14
N PRO A 221 -28.47 -6.15 -6.38
CA PRO A 221 -27.12 -5.97 -6.91
C PRO A 221 -26.62 -4.52 -6.83
N ALA A 222 -27.52 -3.55 -7.03
CA ALA A 222 -27.21 -2.13 -6.92
C ALA A 222 -26.78 -1.73 -5.50
N LEU A 223 -27.44 -2.25 -4.45
CA LEU A 223 -27.06 -1.99 -3.07
C LEU A 223 -25.72 -2.64 -2.72
N ALA A 224 -25.49 -3.90 -3.14
CA ALA A 224 -24.23 -4.59 -2.92
C ALA A 224 -23.04 -3.86 -3.58
N VAL A 225 -23.22 -3.37 -4.82
CA VAL A 225 -22.22 -2.54 -5.51
C VAL A 225 -21.98 -1.24 -4.76
N THR A 226 -23.03 -0.57 -4.28
CA THR A 226 -22.91 0.68 -3.53
C THR A 226 -22.11 0.49 -2.24
N ILE A 227 -22.38 -0.56 -1.47
CA ILE A 227 -21.63 -0.89 -0.24
C ILE A 227 -20.15 -1.12 -0.58
N GLY A 228 -19.87 -1.91 -1.62
CA GLY A 228 -18.50 -2.19 -2.06
C GLY A 228 -17.74 -0.93 -2.50
N LEU A 229 -18.40 -0.02 -3.23
CA LEU A 229 -17.82 1.26 -3.65
C LEU A 229 -17.55 2.17 -2.46
N VAL A 230 -18.48 2.31 -1.52
CA VAL A 230 -18.29 3.13 -0.31
C VAL A 230 -17.14 2.57 0.54
N ALA A 231 -17.09 1.25 0.75
CA ALA A 231 -16.02 0.61 1.49
C ALA A 231 -14.66 0.76 0.78
N GLY A 232 -14.60 0.55 -0.54
CA GLY A 232 -13.39 0.68 -1.34
C GLY A 232 -12.85 2.10 -1.40
N VAL A 233 -13.71 3.11 -1.58
CA VAL A 233 -13.32 4.53 -1.54
C VAL A 233 -12.87 4.93 -0.14
N GLY A 234 -13.55 4.44 0.92
CA GLY A 234 -13.15 4.68 2.30
C GLY A 234 -11.75 4.11 2.62
N MET A 235 -11.49 2.88 2.19
CA MET A 235 -10.17 2.24 2.26
C MET A 235 -9.11 3.06 1.54
N ALA A 236 -9.37 3.43 0.28
CA ALA A 236 -8.48 4.22 -0.55
C ALA A 236 -8.13 5.56 0.10
N PHE A 237 -9.14 6.25 0.66
CA PHE A 237 -8.96 7.52 1.36
C PHE A 237 -8.08 7.37 2.59
N ALA A 238 -8.38 6.39 3.45
CA ALA A 238 -7.64 6.16 4.67
C ALA A 238 -6.17 5.80 4.39
N MET A 239 -5.93 4.91 3.42
CA MET A 239 -4.59 4.54 2.97
C MET A 239 -3.84 5.76 2.41
N ALA A 240 -4.49 6.56 1.55
CA ALA A 240 -3.91 7.77 0.97
C ALA A 240 -3.58 8.84 2.04
N ALA A 241 -4.41 8.98 3.08
CA ALA A 241 -4.19 9.91 4.18
C ALA A 241 -2.97 9.54 5.01
N VAL A 242 -2.83 8.27 5.39
CA VAL A 242 -1.69 7.78 6.18
C VAL A 242 -0.39 7.88 5.37
N THR A 243 -0.38 7.44 4.12
CA THR A 243 0.80 7.54 3.25
C THR A 243 1.19 8.99 2.96
N GLY A 244 0.22 9.87 2.70
CA GLY A 244 0.47 11.29 2.45
C GLY A 244 1.03 12.02 3.66
N TRP A 245 0.51 11.71 4.85
CA TRP A 245 1.05 12.23 6.11
C TRP A 245 2.48 11.73 6.35
N ALA A 246 2.73 10.43 6.20
CA ALA A 246 4.07 9.87 6.37
C ALA A 246 5.09 10.49 5.41
N MET A 247 4.74 10.63 4.12
CA MET A 247 5.59 11.29 3.13
C MET A 247 5.84 12.77 3.48
N THR A 248 4.82 13.47 3.98
CA THR A 248 4.97 14.85 4.46
C THR A 248 6.00 14.96 5.58
N VAL A 249 5.98 14.02 6.54
CA VAL A 249 6.97 13.97 7.64
C VAL A 249 8.37 13.72 7.09
N LEU A 250 8.54 12.78 6.15
CA LEU A 250 9.83 12.50 5.53
C LEU A 250 10.40 13.72 4.78
N LEU A 251 9.59 14.36 3.95
CA LEU A 251 9.98 15.55 3.19
C LEU A 251 10.41 16.71 4.12
N ARG A 252 9.68 16.94 5.23
CA ARG A 252 10.03 17.99 6.21
C ARG A 252 11.35 17.70 6.91
N ARG A 253 11.57 16.45 7.34
CA ARG A 253 12.83 16.04 8.00
C ARG A 253 14.04 16.29 7.10
N GLN A 254 13.90 16.05 5.80
CA GLN A 254 14.96 16.32 4.84
C GLN A 254 15.26 17.82 4.73
N THR A 255 14.25 18.68 4.55
CA THR A 255 14.46 20.14 4.47
C THR A 255 15.18 20.66 5.71
N SER A 256 14.76 20.25 6.92
CA SER A 256 15.41 20.67 8.17
C SER A 256 16.85 20.15 8.33
N SER A 257 17.18 18.99 7.76
CA SER A 257 18.56 18.48 7.77
C SER A 257 19.48 19.28 6.85
N VAL A 258 18.99 19.67 5.67
CA VAL A 258 19.73 20.47 4.70
C VAL A 258 19.99 21.88 5.23
N SER A 259 18.99 22.52 5.83
CA SER A 259 19.15 23.86 6.43
C SER A 259 20.21 23.87 7.54
N ARG A 260 20.17 22.90 8.48
CA ARG A 260 21.17 22.78 9.55
C ARG A 260 22.59 22.54 9.03
N ALA A 261 22.72 21.71 7.99
CA ALA A 261 24.02 21.47 7.36
C ALA A 261 24.58 22.75 6.71
N ALA A 262 23.72 23.58 6.09
CA ALA A 262 24.14 24.86 5.50
C ALA A 262 24.59 25.87 6.58
N GLU A 263 23.85 26.01 7.67
CA GLU A 263 24.21 26.87 8.81
C GLU A 263 25.56 26.46 9.42
N SER A 264 25.78 25.15 9.63
CA SER A 264 27.05 24.65 10.18
C SER A 264 28.27 24.92 9.28
N ARG A 265 28.07 25.03 7.96
CA ARG A 265 29.14 25.37 7.00
C ARG A 265 29.43 26.86 6.96
N GLN A 266 28.44 27.71 7.19
CA GLN A 266 28.63 29.16 7.28
C GLN A 266 29.23 29.61 8.63
N GLY A 267 29.04 28.81 9.69
CA GLY A 267 29.58 29.09 11.02
C GLY A 267 30.99 28.55 11.32
N ARG A 268 31.73 28.00 10.33
CA ARG A 268 33.15 27.64 10.51
C ARG A 268 34.04 28.83 10.16
N PRO A 269 34.85 29.35 11.10
CA PRO A 269 35.85 30.39 10.82
C PRO A 269 36.98 29.87 9.91
#